data_AF-A0A9E7JWI0-F1
#
_entry.id   AF-A0A9E7JWI0-F1
#
_cell.length_a   1.000
_cell.length_b   1.000
_cell.length_c   1.000
_cell.angle_alpha   90.00
_cell.angle_beta   90.00
_cell.angle_gamma   90.00
#
_symmetry.space_group_name_H-M   'P 1'
#
loop_
_entity.id
_entity.type
_entity.pdbx_description
1 polymer ?
#
loop_
_entity_poly.entity_id
_entity_poly.type
_entity_poly.pdbx_seq_one_letter_code
_entity_poly.pdbx_strand_id
1 'polypeptide(L)'
;MDNPEESQASDYVDKITIPSAFINREFGETLKKALAKGTDQVVVKLDWRESMPHPDERVEYEFWTNSNDECGPRCDEQMSFVKNFRGHAQLLEKGGFTQFTPHYITWYCPEAFLLSKQCKAQCINRGRYCAPDPEQDFDAGYDGKDVVIENLRQLCVHRVANETGQPWVWWDFVTDYHVRCSMKDKKYSRDCAQDIIKSLGLPLDKITKCMGDPEADVENDVLRMEQELQIGHDSRGDVTILPTLVINNVQYRGKLERSAVLKAICAGFKESTEPPVCLNGDIETNECLRSNGGCWEDSKSNITACKDTFRGRLCVCPVVNNVQYQGDGYTSCEAVGPGRCAMDNGGCWSETRDGQTFSGCLDSVLTGCRCPTGFHGDGYQCEDIDECKEKLACSCPECSCKNTWGGFDCKCKDNQLYIKGEDTCIAKNMSRFGWILTLLVLSCVAGAGIAGYLFYKYRLRSYMDSEIMAIMSQYMPLDNHNNEIQPLRQDSTA
;
A
#
# COMPACT_ATOMS: atom_id res chain seq x y z
N MET A 1 -0.84 -28.99 46.09
CA MET A 1 -1.84 -29.50 45.13
C MET A 1 -1.77 -31.01 45.21
N ASP A 2 -2.91 -31.69 45.08
CA ASP A 2 -2.93 -33.15 45.16
C ASP A 2 -2.22 -33.75 43.95
N ASN A 3 -1.35 -34.73 44.21
CA ASN A 3 -0.52 -35.37 43.19
C ASN A 3 -1.26 -36.60 42.65
N PRO A 4 -1.70 -36.64 41.38
CA PRO A 4 -2.26 -37.84 40.79
C PRO A 4 -1.13 -38.84 40.54
N GLU A 5 -1.32 -40.10 40.93
CA GLU A 5 -0.35 -41.17 40.64
C GLU A 5 -0.12 -41.26 39.11
N GLU A 6 1.16 -41.32 38.69
CA GLU A 6 1.55 -41.46 37.27
C GLU A 6 1.07 -42.79 36.69
N SER A 7 -0.16 -42.81 36.18
CA SER A 7 -0.64 -43.92 35.38
C SER A 7 0.04 -43.93 34.01
N GLN A 8 0.41 -45.12 33.51
CA GLN A 8 1.00 -45.33 32.16
C GLN A 8 0.13 -44.85 30.98
N ALA A 9 -1.05 -44.27 31.25
CA ALA A 9 -1.90 -43.63 30.26
C ALA A 9 -1.47 -42.17 29.92
N SER A 10 -0.70 -41.49 30.79
CA SER A 10 -0.21 -40.12 30.54
C SER A 10 0.53 -40.00 29.21
N ASP A 11 1.40 -40.96 28.95
CA ASP A 11 2.21 -41.15 27.74
C ASP A 11 1.38 -41.15 26.42
N TYR A 12 0.08 -41.42 26.49
CA TYR A 12 -0.85 -41.35 25.35
C TYR A 12 -1.70 -40.08 25.37
N VAL A 13 -2.00 -39.52 26.54
CA VAL A 13 -2.79 -38.27 26.68
C VAL A 13 -2.06 -37.10 26.03
N ASP A 14 -0.74 -36.99 26.23
CA ASP A 14 0.09 -35.92 25.62
C ASP A 14 0.18 -36.04 24.08
N LYS A 15 -0.23 -37.17 23.52
CA LYS A 15 -0.28 -37.43 22.06
C LYS A 15 -1.67 -37.24 21.46
N ILE A 16 -2.69 -36.92 22.28
CA ILE A 16 -4.10 -36.81 21.86
C ILE A 16 -4.59 -35.37 22.04
N THR A 17 -4.33 -34.53 21.03
CA THR A 17 -4.94 -33.20 20.92
C THR A 17 -6.33 -33.31 20.28
N ILE A 18 -7.38 -33.38 21.09
CA ILE A 18 -8.76 -33.26 20.60
C ILE A 18 -9.16 -31.77 20.66
N PRO A 19 -9.23 -31.04 19.51
CA PRO A 19 -9.78 -29.70 19.50
C PRO A 19 -11.25 -29.76 19.91
N SER A 20 -11.57 -29.19 21.07
CA SER A 20 -12.93 -29.12 21.60
C SER A 20 -13.45 -27.68 21.52
N ALA A 21 -14.72 -27.53 21.17
CA ALA A 21 -15.39 -26.25 21.08
C ALA A 21 -16.75 -26.33 21.75
N PHE A 22 -17.09 -25.35 22.58
CA PHE A 22 -18.43 -25.21 23.10
C PHE A 22 -19.35 -24.67 22.00
N ILE A 23 -20.44 -25.39 21.74
CA ILE A 23 -21.50 -24.96 20.83
C ILE A 23 -22.78 -24.73 21.63
N ASN A 24 -23.59 -23.77 21.19
CA ASN A 24 -24.91 -23.59 21.78
C ASN A 24 -25.83 -24.79 21.45
N ARG A 25 -26.89 -24.96 22.24
CA ARG A 25 -27.81 -26.09 22.09
C ARG A 25 -28.50 -26.12 20.72
N GLU A 26 -28.82 -24.96 20.15
CA GLU A 26 -29.51 -24.83 18.86
C GLU A 26 -28.67 -25.35 17.69
N PHE A 27 -27.38 -24.98 17.65
CA PHE A 27 -26.42 -25.52 16.68
C PHE A 27 -26.24 -27.03 16.88
N GLY A 28 -26.16 -27.51 18.12
CA GLY A 28 -26.12 -28.94 18.44
C GLY A 28 -27.33 -29.72 17.92
N GLU A 29 -28.55 -29.20 18.06
CA GLU A 29 -29.76 -29.81 17.47
C GLU A 29 -29.75 -29.76 15.93
N THR A 30 -29.11 -28.76 15.33
CA THR A 30 -28.93 -28.66 13.88
C THR A 30 -27.98 -29.73 13.35
N LEU A 31 -26.85 -29.97 14.03
CA LEU A 31 -25.94 -31.08 13.72
C LEU A 31 -26.62 -32.45 13.84
N LYS A 32 -27.40 -32.69 14.90
CA LYS A 32 -28.20 -33.92 15.05
C LYS A 32 -29.16 -34.13 13.88
N LYS A 33 -29.88 -33.09 13.47
CA LYS A 33 -30.81 -33.13 12.32
C LYS A 33 -30.08 -33.38 10.99
N ALA A 34 -28.85 -32.89 10.83
CA ALA A 34 -28.03 -33.17 9.65
C ALA A 34 -27.59 -34.64 9.61
N LEU A 35 -27.05 -35.16 10.72
CA LEU A 35 -26.65 -36.58 10.85
C LEU A 35 -27.83 -37.54 10.62
N ALA A 36 -29.03 -37.20 11.13
CA ALA A 36 -30.23 -38.01 10.96
C ALA A 36 -30.77 -38.09 9.52
N LYS A 37 -30.30 -37.25 8.60
CA LYS A 37 -30.74 -37.26 7.18
C LYS A 37 -30.03 -38.30 6.31
N GLY A 38 -29.04 -39.04 6.85
CA GLY A 38 -28.39 -40.14 6.15
C GLY A 38 -27.46 -39.73 5.00
N THR A 39 -27.08 -38.45 4.92
CA THR A 39 -25.99 -37.99 4.04
C THR A 39 -24.64 -38.32 4.67
N ASP A 40 -23.71 -38.87 3.87
CA ASP A 40 -22.34 -39.13 4.30
C ASP A 40 -21.65 -37.87 4.85
N GLN A 41 -20.94 -38.05 5.96
CA GLN A 41 -20.03 -37.10 6.64
C GLN A 41 -20.54 -35.64 6.79
N VAL A 42 -21.07 -35.32 7.98
CA VAL A 42 -21.25 -33.92 8.41
C VAL A 42 -19.89 -33.33 8.79
N VAL A 43 -19.35 -32.46 7.94
CA VAL A 43 -18.10 -31.72 8.19
C VAL A 43 -18.41 -30.45 8.98
N VAL A 44 -17.77 -30.29 10.15
CA VAL A 44 -17.80 -29.06 10.94
C VAL A 44 -16.47 -28.33 10.76
N LYS A 45 -16.52 -27.09 10.25
CA LYS A 45 -15.34 -26.23 10.06
C LYS A 45 -15.40 -25.06 11.05
N LEU A 46 -14.34 -24.86 11.81
CA LEU A 46 -14.09 -23.60 12.51
C LEU A 46 -13.47 -22.62 11.49
N ASP A 47 -14.11 -21.48 11.26
CA ASP A 47 -13.68 -20.49 10.28
C ASP A 47 -13.50 -19.12 10.94
N TRP A 48 -12.24 -18.72 11.12
CA TRP A 48 -11.88 -17.49 11.84
C TRP A 48 -11.97 -16.22 10.98
N ARG A 49 -12.27 -16.33 9.67
CA ARG A 49 -12.30 -15.19 8.73
C ARG A 49 -13.22 -14.05 9.17
N GLU A 50 -14.34 -14.39 9.79
CA GLU A 50 -15.36 -13.45 10.29
C GLU A 50 -15.35 -13.32 11.82
N SER A 51 -14.34 -13.88 12.50
CA SER A 51 -14.26 -13.90 13.97
C SER A 51 -13.17 -12.99 14.54
N MET A 52 -12.21 -12.55 13.73
CA MET A 52 -11.19 -11.58 14.14
C MET A 52 -11.72 -10.15 13.90
N PRO A 53 -11.59 -9.21 14.85
CA PRO A 53 -11.94 -7.81 14.61
C PRO A 53 -11.06 -7.23 13.51
N HIS A 54 -11.65 -6.39 12.65
CA HIS A 54 -10.96 -5.77 11.52
C HIS A 54 -11.38 -4.29 11.33
N PRO A 55 -10.94 -3.41 12.25
CA PRO A 55 -11.39 -2.02 12.27
C PRO A 55 -10.85 -1.20 11.09
N ASP A 56 -9.61 -1.45 10.68
CA ASP A 56 -8.89 -0.67 9.67
C ASP A 56 -7.88 -1.53 8.87
N GLU A 57 -6.95 -0.86 8.18
CA GLU A 57 -5.98 -1.44 7.25
C GLU A 57 -4.68 -1.94 7.90
N ARG A 58 -4.56 -1.85 9.24
CA ARG A 58 -3.45 -2.41 10.01
C ARG A 58 -3.96 -3.46 10.99
N VAL A 59 -3.07 -4.38 11.38
CA VAL A 59 -3.36 -5.38 12.42
C VAL A 59 -2.35 -5.27 13.56
N GLU A 60 -2.84 -4.88 14.73
CA GLU A 60 -2.12 -5.00 16.00
C GLU A 60 -2.16 -6.45 16.47
N TYR A 61 -1.01 -7.05 16.77
CA TYR A 61 -0.97 -8.37 17.39
C TYR A 61 0.10 -8.51 18.46
N GLU A 62 -0.24 -9.27 19.49
CA GLU A 62 0.59 -9.53 20.66
C GLU A 62 0.94 -11.02 20.71
N PHE A 63 2.18 -11.34 21.11
CA PHE A 63 2.56 -12.72 21.42
C PHE A 63 3.04 -12.83 22.87
N TRP A 64 2.19 -13.44 23.70
CA TRP A 64 2.46 -13.76 25.09
C TRP A 64 3.15 -15.12 25.17
N THR A 65 4.39 -15.12 25.65
CA THR A 65 5.27 -16.30 25.66
C THR A 65 6.21 -16.32 26.88
N ASN A 66 7.18 -17.24 26.88
CA ASN A 66 8.23 -17.36 27.90
C ASN A 66 9.56 -17.73 27.22
N SER A 67 10.68 -17.26 27.76
CA SER A 67 12.02 -17.61 27.24
C SER A 67 12.58 -18.96 27.71
N ASN A 68 11.89 -19.65 28.64
CA ASN A 68 12.20 -21.01 29.06
C ASN A 68 12.15 -22.00 27.86
N ASP A 69 13.14 -22.88 27.72
CA ASP A 69 13.19 -23.97 26.73
C ASP A 69 13.11 -25.41 27.30
N GLU A 70 12.95 -25.58 28.62
CA GLU A 70 12.81 -26.88 29.33
C GLU A 70 11.37 -27.28 29.68
N CYS A 71 10.33 -26.63 29.15
CA CYS A 71 8.94 -27.02 29.41
C CYS A 71 8.39 -28.15 28.50
N GLY A 72 9.28 -29.01 27.97
CA GLY A 72 8.93 -30.14 27.12
C GLY A 72 8.22 -29.72 25.80
N PRO A 73 7.26 -30.52 25.29
CA PRO A 73 6.64 -30.30 23.99
C PRO A 73 6.01 -28.92 23.78
N ARG A 74 5.55 -28.24 24.85
CA ARG A 74 4.98 -26.89 24.78
C ARG A 74 6.02 -25.81 24.49
N CYS A 75 7.26 -26.02 24.92
CA CYS A 75 8.37 -25.14 24.58
C CYS A 75 8.80 -25.41 23.13
N ASP A 76 8.95 -26.68 22.74
CA ASP A 76 9.28 -27.07 21.37
C ASP A 76 8.26 -26.53 20.34
N GLU A 77 6.95 -26.55 20.65
CA GLU A 77 5.89 -25.96 19.80
C GLU A 77 6.06 -24.45 19.63
N GLN A 78 6.28 -23.71 20.72
CA GLN A 78 6.51 -22.26 20.69
C GLN A 78 7.77 -21.89 19.89
N MET A 79 8.89 -22.59 20.15
CA MET A 79 10.16 -22.38 19.45
C MET A 79 10.02 -22.67 17.95
N SER A 80 9.30 -23.75 17.60
CA SER A 80 8.96 -24.10 16.22
C SER A 80 8.10 -23.02 15.55
N PHE A 81 7.07 -22.52 16.24
CA PHE A 81 6.24 -21.43 15.74
C PHE A 81 7.06 -20.16 15.46
N VAL A 82 7.81 -19.67 16.46
CA VAL A 82 8.60 -18.44 16.35
C VAL A 82 9.56 -18.51 15.16
N LYS A 83 10.29 -19.63 15.04
CA LYS A 83 11.21 -19.89 13.92
C LYS A 83 10.51 -19.92 12.57
N ASN A 84 9.35 -20.57 12.46
CA ASN A 84 8.61 -20.73 11.21
C ASN A 84 7.81 -19.49 10.82
N PHE A 85 7.43 -18.64 11.78
CA PHE A 85 6.64 -17.43 11.57
C PHE A 85 7.49 -16.17 11.37
N ARG A 86 8.73 -16.12 11.90
CA ARG A 86 9.72 -15.02 11.73
C ARG A 86 9.68 -14.34 10.36
N GLY A 87 9.76 -15.10 9.27
CA GLY A 87 9.78 -14.53 7.91
C GLY A 87 8.49 -13.80 7.52
N HIS A 88 7.33 -14.26 7.99
CA HIS A 88 6.03 -13.63 7.72
C HIS A 88 5.84 -12.38 8.60
N ALA A 89 6.17 -12.47 9.89
CA ALA A 89 6.17 -11.31 10.78
C ALA A 89 7.07 -10.19 10.25
N GLN A 90 8.31 -10.51 9.87
CA GLN A 90 9.24 -9.55 9.28
C GLN A 90 8.73 -8.91 7.99
N LEU A 91 8.04 -9.66 7.13
CA LEU A 91 7.46 -9.12 5.89
C LEU A 91 6.30 -8.16 6.19
N LEU A 92 5.42 -8.52 7.12
CA LEU A 92 4.26 -7.73 7.53
C LEU A 92 4.68 -6.43 8.25
N GLU A 93 5.59 -6.52 9.22
CA GLU A 93 6.12 -5.37 9.97
C GLU A 93 6.92 -4.41 9.07
N LYS A 94 7.80 -4.92 8.20
CA LYS A 94 8.57 -4.07 7.24
C LYS A 94 7.67 -3.40 6.21
N GLY A 95 6.53 -4.01 5.87
CA GLY A 95 5.52 -3.42 5.00
C GLY A 95 4.63 -2.38 5.69
N GLY A 96 4.70 -2.24 7.01
CA GLY A 96 3.82 -1.37 7.81
C GLY A 96 2.40 -1.92 7.99
N PHE A 97 2.14 -3.15 7.56
CA PHE A 97 0.81 -3.79 7.61
C PHE A 97 0.41 -4.25 9.01
N THR A 98 1.38 -4.45 9.90
CA THR A 98 1.13 -4.94 11.27
C THR A 98 1.95 -4.19 12.29
N GLN A 99 1.43 -4.11 13.52
CA GLN A 99 2.16 -3.66 14.69
C GLN A 99 2.29 -4.83 15.69
N PHE A 100 3.50 -5.33 15.87
CA PHE A 100 3.79 -6.48 16.74
C PHE A 100 4.37 -6.05 18.09
N THR A 101 3.86 -6.65 19.18
CA THR A 101 4.45 -6.52 20.53
C THR A 101 4.62 -7.88 21.21
N PRO A 102 5.83 -8.28 21.64
CA PRO A 102 6.05 -9.46 22.46
C PRO A 102 5.75 -9.15 23.94
N HIS A 103 5.17 -10.11 24.65
CA HIS A 103 4.84 -10.00 26.06
C HIS A 103 5.20 -11.27 26.85
N TYR A 104 5.43 -11.11 28.14
CA TYR A 104 5.88 -12.18 29.02
C TYR A 104 5.11 -12.14 30.34
N ILE A 105 4.47 -13.25 30.69
CA ILE A 105 3.83 -13.39 32.00
C ILE A 105 4.90 -13.33 33.09
N THR A 106 4.70 -12.42 34.04
CA THR A 106 5.40 -12.46 35.33
C THR A 106 4.42 -12.78 36.45
N TRP A 107 4.94 -13.41 37.49
CA TRP A 107 4.24 -13.67 38.74
C TRP A 107 4.85 -12.81 39.86
N TYR A 108 4.24 -12.82 41.04
CA TYR A 108 4.82 -12.21 42.23
C TYR A 108 4.84 -13.21 43.39
N CYS A 109 5.77 -13.01 44.31
CA CYS A 109 5.89 -13.77 45.54
C CYS A 109 5.15 -13.03 46.67
N PRO A 110 4.18 -13.66 47.36
CA PRO A 110 3.45 -13.00 48.44
C PRO A 110 4.36 -12.60 49.59
N GLU A 111 4.04 -11.49 50.28
CA GLU A 111 4.91 -10.86 51.28
C GLU A 111 5.40 -11.83 52.38
N ALA A 112 4.53 -12.75 52.81
CA ALA A 112 4.84 -13.79 53.80
C ALA A 112 5.98 -14.76 53.39
N PHE A 113 6.27 -14.87 52.09
CA PHE A 113 7.26 -15.82 51.54
C PHE A 113 8.55 -15.15 51.05
N LEU A 114 8.69 -13.82 51.12
CA LEU A 114 9.85 -13.07 50.62
C LEU A 114 11.22 -13.54 51.14
N LEU A 115 11.24 -14.15 52.33
CA LEU A 115 12.48 -14.64 52.95
C LEU A 115 12.82 -16.10 52.61
N SER A 116 11.89 -16.85 52.00
CA SER A 116 12.04 -18.28 51.65
C SER A 116 13.13 -18.53 50.59
N LYS A 117 13.68 -19.76 50.54
CA LYS A 117 14.63 -20.19 49.49
C LYS A 117 13.97 -20.07 48.12
N GLN A 118 12.74 -20.56 48.01
CA GLN A 118 11.96 -20.61 46.78
C GLN A 118 11.74 -19.21 46.21
N CYS A 119 11.27 -18.26 47.00
CA CYS A 119 11.05 -16.89 46.53
C CYS A 119 12.33 -16.19 46.06
N LYS A 120 13.47 -16.43 46.74
CA LYS A 120 14.77 -15.86 46.36
C LYS A 120 15.40 -16.53 45.14
N ALA A 121 15.10 -17.79 44.90
CA ALA A 121 15.49 -18.50 43.69
C ALA A 121 14.66 -18.01 42.50
N GLN A 122 13.34 -17.96 42.64
CA GLN A 122 12.43 -17.84 41.50
C GLN A 122 12.08 -16.40 41.09
N CYS A 123 12.57 -15.40 41.81
CA CYS A 123 12.18 -14.01 41.64
C CYS A 123 13.34 -13.00 41.69
N ILE A 124 13.16 -11.88 40.99
CA ILE A 124 14.00 -10.68 41.06
C ILE A 124 13.27 -9.53 41.78
N ASN A 125 13.94 -8.39 41.94
CA ASN A 125 13.42 -7.16 42.58
C ASN A 125 12.69 -7.43 43.92
N ARG A 126 13.28 -8.29 44.76
CA ARG A 126 12.73 -8.74 46.05
C ARG A 126 11.30 -9.33 45.93
N GLY A 127 11.10 -10.26 45.01
CA GLY A 127 9.85 -11.02 44.90
C GLY A 127 8.74 -10.37 44.07
N ARG A 128 8.99 -9.20 43.47
CA ARG A 128 7.98 -8.48 42.67
C ARG A 128 7.72 -9.14 41.32
N TYR A 129 8.75 -9.72 40.71
CA TYR A 129 8.69 -10.38 39.40
C TYR A 129 9.33 -11.76 39.50
N CYS A 130 8.55 -12.79 39.20
CA CYS A 130 8.92 -14.19 39.33
C CYS A 130 8.52 -14.99 38.09
N ALA A 131 9.21 -16.10 37.84
CA ALA A 131 8.77 -17.14 36.92
C ALA A 131 8.69 -18.48 37.67
N PRO A 132 7.92 -19.48 37.18
CA PRO A 132 8.03 -20.85 37.64
C PRO A 132 9.41 -21.41 37.33
N ASP A 133 9.80 -22.42 38.11
CA ASP A 133 11.05 -23.15 37.92
C ASP A 133 11.04 -23.87 36.56
N PRO A 134 12.07 -23.66 35.70
CA PRO A 134 12.04 -24.13 34.32
C PRO A 134 12.05 -25.66 34.20
N GLU A 135 12.90 -26.34 34.97
CA GLU A 135 12.97 -27.81 35.02
C GLU A 135 12.00 -28.46 36.04
N GLN A 136 11.34 -27.68 36.89
CA GLN A 136 10.54 -28.11 38.04
C GLN A 136 11.37 -28.81 39.15
N ASP A 137 12.67 -28.52 39.21
CA ASP A 137 13.63 -29.06 40.19
C ASP A 137 14.40 -27.93 40.89
N PHE A 138 13.89 -27.49 42.05
CA PHE A 138 14.45 -26.42 42.88
C PHE A 138 15.87 -26.68 43.45
N ASP A 139 16.48 -27.84 43.19
CA ASP A 139 17.83 -28.19 43.63
C ASP A 139 18.82 -28.41 42.46
N ALA A 140 18.37 -28.42 41.19
CA ALA A 140 19.25 -28.52 40.02
C ALA A 140 18.62 -27.94 38.74
N GLY A 141 19.35 -27.10 38.01
CA GLY A 141 18.88 -26.51 36.75
C GLY A 141 19.15 -25.02 36.71
N TYR A 142 18.21 -24.28 36.11
CA TYR A 142 18.16 -22.82 36.14
C TYR A 142 17.09 -22.34 37.13
N ASP A 143 17.30 -21.17 37.72
CA ASP A 143 16.30 -20.60 38.62
C ASP A 143 15.25 -19.80 37.82
N GLY A 144 14.01 -19.71 38.30
CA GLY A 144 12.98 -18.85 37.70
C GLY A 144 13.39 -17.37 37.57
N LYS A 145 14.29 -16.86 38.43
CA LYS A 145 14.87 -15.51 38.27
C LYS A 145 15.63 -15.36 36.95
N ASP A 146 16.31 -16.40 36.48
CA ASP A 146 17.11 -16.37 35.25
C ASP A 146 16.17 -16.22 34.04
N VAL A 147 15.02 -16.89 34.11
CA VAL A 147 13.91 -16.75 33.14
C VAL A 147 13.33 -15.34 33.15
N VAL A 148 13.09 -14.73 34.31
CA VAL A 148 12.62 -13.33 34.37
C VAL A 148 13.66 -12.36 33.79
N ILE A 149 14.95 -12.59 34.07
CA ILE A 149 16.06 -11.75 33.56
C ILE A 149 16.15 -11.82 32.02
N GLU A 150 15.92 -12.98 31.41
CA GLU A 150 15.91 -13.11 29.95
C GLU A 150 14.60 -12.61 29.33
N ASN A 151 13.44 -12.82 29.96
CA ASN A 151 12.17 -12.21 29.53
C ASN A 151 12.29 -10.67 29.48
N LEU A 152 12.85 -10.07 30.54
CA LEU A 152 13.19 -8.64 30.62
C LEU A 152 14.15 -8.21 29.50
N ARG A 153 15.15 -9.05 29.19
CA ARG A 153 16.10 -8.78 28.09
C ARG A 153 15.40 -8.77 26.74
N GLN A 154 14.52 -9.73 26.46
CA GLN A 154 13.79 -9.83 25.21
C GLN A 154 12.80 -8.67 25.02
N LEU A 155 12.11 -8.24 26.08
CA LEU A 155 11.30 -7.01 26.09
C LEU A 155 12.15 -5.77 25.78
N CYS A 156 13.31 -5.63 26.41
CA CYS A 156 14.21 -4.50 26.15
C CYS A 156 14.85 -4.54 24.74
N VAL A 157 15.12 -5.73 24.19
CA VAL A 157 15.55 -5.88 22.80
C VAL A 157 14.47 -5.36 21.85
N HIS A 158 13.20 -5.75 22.02
CA HIS A 158 12.10 -5.22 21.20
C HIS A 158 11.92 -3.71 21.36
N ARG A 159 11.87 -3.21 22.61
CA ARG A 159 11.66 -1.78 22.90
C ARG A 159 12.76 -0.90 22.26
N VAL A 160 14.02 -1.32 22.35
CA VAL A 160 15.16 -0.62 21.72
C VAL A 160 15.22 -0.80 20.19
N ALA A 161 14.84 -1.97 19.67
CA ALA A 161 14.72 -2.19 18.23
C ALA A 161 13.59 -1.34 17.61
N ASN A 162 12.49 -1.15 18.33
CA ASN A 162 11.39 -0.27 17.94
C ASN A 162 11.81 1.21 17.95
N GLU A 163 12.56 1.68 18.97
CA GLU A 163 13.17 3.03 18.98
C GLU A 163 14.07 3.30 17.76
N THR A 164 14.68 2.25 17.19
CA THR A 164 15.55 2.36 16.00
C THR A 164 14.82 2.08 14.69
N GLY A 165 13.49 1.93 14.72
CA GLY A 165 12.65 1.72 13.54
C GLY A 165 12.76 0.32 12.94
N GLN A 166 13.18 -0.68 13.72
CA GLN A 166 13.38 -2.07 13.29
C GLN A 166 12.80 -3.10 14.29
N PRO A 167 11.54 -2.96 14.76
CA PRO A 167 10.96 -3.84 15.80
C PRO A 167 11.07 -5.34 15.47
N TRP A 168 10.97 -5.68 14.19
CA TRP A 168 11.06 -7.03 13.63
C TRP A 168 12.39 -7.75 13.91
N VAL A 169 13.44 -7.05 14.36
CA VAL A 169 14.74 -7.64 14.76
C VAL A 169 14.58 -8.47 16.05
N TRP A 170 13.53 -8.25 16.84
CA TRP A 170 13.20 -9.13 17.96
C TRP A 170 13.05 -10.60 17.51
N TRP A 171 12.42 -10.87 16.35
CA TRP A 171 12.29 -12.22 15.81
C TRP A 171 13.63 -12.87 15.46
N ASP A 172 14.60 -12.07 15.00
CA ASP A 172 15.97 -12.53 14.78
C ASP A 172 16.61 -12.90 16.13
N PHE A 173 16.50 -12.01 17.13
CA PHE A 173 17.07 -12.22 18.47
C PHE A 173 16.53 -13.48 19.14
N VAL A 174 15.21 -13.66 19.26
CA VAL A 174 14.66 -14.82 19.99
C VAL A 174 14.90 -16.13 19.25
N THR A 175 14.90 -16.12 17.91
CA THR A 175 15.23 -17.31 17.13
C THR A 175 16.69 -17.72 17.34
N ASP A 176 17.61 -16.76 17.29
CA ASP A 176 19.04 -17.02 17.49
C ASP A 176 19.35 -17.36 18.96
N TYR A 177 18.63 -16.78 19.93
CA TYR A 177 18.75 -17.09 21.35
C TYR A 177 18.37 -18.54 21.65
N HIS A 178 17.19 -18.97 21.20
CA HIS A 178 16.74 -20.35 21.33
C HIS A 178 17.69 -21.37 20.68
N VAL A 179 18.39 -21.01 19.60
CA VAL A 179 19.35 -21.90 18.93
C VAL A 179 20.73 -21.90 19.59
N ARG A 180 21.16 -20.79 20.22
CA ARG A 180 22.54 -20.62 20.70
C ARG A 180 22.68 -20.71 22.23
N CYS A 181 21.64 -20.37 22.99
CA CYS A 181 21.67 -20.15 24.44
C CYS A 181 20.73 -21.09 25.22
N SER A 182 20.56 -22.33 24.74
CA SER A 182 19.68 -23.33 25.35
C SER A 182 20.09 -23.73 26.78
N MET A 183 19.09 -24.02 27.63
CA MET A 183 19.28 -24.59 28.96
C MET A 183 19.90 -26.01 28.91
N LYS A 184 19.45 -26.89 27.99
CA LYS A 184 20.04 -28.24 27.72
C LYS A 184 21.56 -28.21 27.58
N ASP A 185 22.05 -27.20 26.85
CA ASP A 185 23.47 -26.98 26.55
C ASP A 185 24.23 -26.25 27.67
N LYS A 186 23.55 -25.85 28.74
CA LYS A 186 24.03 -24.99 29.83
C LYS A 186 24.59 -23.64 29.35
N LYS A 187 23.96 -23.07 28.32
CA LYS A 187 24.36 -21.79 27.69
C LYS A 187 23.41 -20.64 27.99
N TYR A 188 22.28 -20.92 28.66
CA TYR A 188 21.30 -19.91 29.08
C TYR A 188 21.96 -18.93 30.06
N SER A 189 22.42 -17.79 29.55
CA SER A 189 23.37 -16.93 30.25
C SER A 189 23.40 -15.54 29.64
N ARG A 190 23.70 -14.54 30.48
CA ARG A 190 23.85 -13.13 30.07
C ARG A 190 24.83 -12.98 28.92
N ASP A 191 25.98 -13.63 28.98
CA ASP A 191 27.06 -13.41 28.02
C ASP A 191 26.71 -14.01 26.64
N CYS A 192 26.02 -15.16 26.61
CA CYS A 192 25.46 -15.72 25.37
C CYS A 192 24.42 -14.78 24.72
N ALA A 193 23.51 -14.20 25.51
CA ALA A 193 22.56 -13.20 25.04
C ALA A 193 23.25 -11.95 24.46
N GLN A 194 24.28 -11.45 25.15
CA GLN A 194 25.05 -10.28 24.72
C GLN A 194 25.78 -10.51 23.40
N ASP A 195 26.28 -11.72 23.15
CA ASP A 195 26.95 -12.05 21.88
C ASP A 195 25.97 -12.14 20.70
N ILE A 196 24.70 -12.45 20.94
CA ILE A 196 23.64 -12.34 19.92
C ILE A 196 23.30 -10.88 19.65
N ILE A 197 23.07 -10.08 20.70
CA ILE A 197 22.82 -8.62 20.62
C ILE A 197 23.91 -7.95 19.76
N LYS A 198 25.19 -8.25 20.03
CA LYS A 198 26.33 -7.77 19.24
C LYS A 198 26.28 -8.26 17.79
N SER A 199 25.99 -9.54 17.54
CA SER A 199 25.95 -10.08 16.16
C SER A 199 24.79 -9.52 15.32
N LEU A 200 23.71 -9.06 15.96
CA LEU A 200 22.60 -8.37 15.31
C LEU A 200 22.79 -6.84 15.20
N GLY A 201 23.92 -6.31 15.68
CA GLY A 201 24.23 -4.86 15.63
C GLY A 201 23.40 -4.00 16.58
N LEU A 202 22.75 -4.60 17.58
CA LEU A 202 21.89 -3.89 18.53
C LEU A 202 22.72 -3.15 19.61
N PRO A 203 22.29 -1.95 20.06
CA PRO A 203 23.02 -1.17 21.05
C PRO A 203 22.87 -1.76 22.47
N LEU A 204 23.85 -2.57 22.87
CA LEU A 204 23.89 -3.29 24.14
C LEU A 204 23.83 -2.36 25.37
N ASP A 205 24.38 -1.15 25.27
CA ASP A 205 24.32 -0.12 26.32
C ASP A 205 22.87 0.33 26.58
N LYS A 206 22.09 0.60 25.51
CA LYS A 206 20.66 0.93 25.62
C LYS A 206 19.85 -0.22 26.18
N ILE A 207 20.10 -1.45 25.74
CA ILE A 207 19.38 -2.64 26.24
C ILE A 207 19.67 -2.84 27.73
N THR A 208 20.95 -2.76 28.15
CA THR A 208 21.34 -2.88 29.56
C THR A 208 20.72 -1.76 30.40
N LYS A 209 20.68 -0.52 29.88
CA LYS A 209 19.99 0.60 30.54
C LYS A 209 18.48 0.39 30.67
N CYS A 210 17.83 -0.20 29.66
CA CYS A 210 16.41 -0.56 29.71
C CYS A 210 16.12 -1.64 30.76
N MET A 211 17.00 -2.65 30.87
CA MET A 211 16.85 -3.70 31.88
C MET A 211 16.99 -3.16 33.31
N GLY A 212 17.88 -2.19 33.52
CA GLY A 212 18.19 -1.68 34.85
C GLY A 212 18.97 -2.70 35.69
N ASP A 213 18.77 -2.66 37.01
CA ASP A 213 19.34 -3.63 37.96
C ASP A 213 18.24 -4.61 38.44
N PRO A 214 18.28 -5.90 38.05
CA PRO A 214 17.34 -6.92 38.50
C PRO A 214 17.40 -7.18 40.02
N GLU A 215 18.55 -6.98 40.66
CA GLU A 215 18.74 -7.29 42.08
C GLU A 215 18.29 -6.15 43.01
N ALA A 216 18.00 -4.97 42.45
CA ALA A 216 17.59 -3.80 43.22
C ALA A 216 16.15 -3.93 43.76
N ASP A 217 15.95 -3.53 45.03
CA ASP A 217 14.63 -3.50 45.70
C ASP A 217 13.79 -2.27 45.28
N VAL A 218 13.59 -2.13 43.97
CA VAL A 218 12.82 -1.08 43.29
C VAL A 218 11.85 -1.71 42.29
N GLU A 219 10.89 -0.94 41.80
CA GLU A 219 10.08 -1.40 40.66
C GLU A 219 10.90 -1.36 39.37
N ASN A 220 10.58 -2.27 38.45
CA ASN A 220 11.11 -2.25 37.09
C ASN A 220 10.00 -1.79 36.15
N ASP A 221 10.17 -0.63 35.48
CA ASP A 221 9.15 -0.05 34.61
C ASP A 221 8.77 -0.93 33.41
N VAL A 222 9.64 -1.86 32.99
CA VAL A 222 9.31 -2.83 31.94
C VAL A 222 8.37 -3.89 32.50
N LEU A 223 8.75 -4.54 33.61
CA LEU A 223 8.01 -5.68 34.17
C LEU A 223 6.73 -5.26 34.91
N ARG A 224 6.68 -4.06 35.50
CA ARG A 224 5.42 -3.50 36.02
C ARG A 224 4.39 -3.36 34.90
N MET A 225 4.81 -2.86 33.73
CA MET A 225 3.90 -2.70 32.59
C MET A 225 3.44 -4.06 32.03
N GLU A 226 4.28 -5.10 32.07
CA GLU A 226 3.81 -6.46 31.76
C GLU A 226 2.72 -6.92 32.75
N GLN A 227 2.90 -6.73 34.07
CA GLN A 227 1.88 -7.08 35.07
C GLN A 227 0.56 -6.32 34.88
N GLU A 228 0.63 -5.04 34.51
CA GLU A 228 -0.55 -4.23 34.16
C GLU A 228 -1.22 -4.78 32.87
N LEU A 229 -0.45 -5.08 31.83
CA LEU A 229 -0.95 -5.58 30.54
C LEU A 229 -1.41 -7.04 30.58
N GLN A 230 -0.98 -7.85 31.56
CA GLN A 230 -1.49 -9.21 31.79
C GLN A 230 -2.97 -9.21 32.18
N ILE A 231 -3.40 -8.17 32.91
CA ILE A 231 -4.78 -7.98 33.33
C ILE A 231 -5.61 -7.52 32.12
N GLY A 232 -6.74 -8.20 31.90
CA GLY A 232 -7.65 -7.92 30.81
C GLY A 232 -8.43 -6.63 31.01
N HIS A 233 -8.45 -5.81 29.98
CA HIS A 233 -9.47 -4.80 29.79
C HIS A 233 -10.44 -5.22 28.68
N ASP A 234 -11.71 -4.85 28.84
CA ASP A 234 -12.80 -5.11 27.89
C ASP A 234 -12.92 -6.58 27.46
N SER A 235 -13.22 -6.83 26.18
CA SER A 235 -13.49 -8.16 25.62
C SER A 235 -12.25 -9.06 25.49
N ARG A 236 -11.03 -8.55 25.75
CA ARG A 236 -9.79 -9.32 25.63
C ARG A 236 -9.70 -10.40 26.72
N GLY A 237 -10.08 -10.05 27.94
CA GLY A 237 -9.86 -10.87 29.13
C GLY A 237 -8.38 -10.98 29.55
N ASP A 238 -8.16 -11.56 30.73
CA ASP A 238 -6.83 -11.76 31.32
C ASP A 238 -6.00 -12.77 30.51
N VAL A 239 -4.69 -12.56 30.45
CA VAL A 239 -3.75 -13.53 29.87
C VAL A 239 -3.12 -14.35 30.99
N THR A 240 -3.66 -15.56 31.18
CA THR A 240 -3.28 -16.47 32.28
C THR A 240 -2.65 -17.78 31.81
N ILE A 241 -2.55 -18.00 30.48
CA ILE A 241 -2.05 -19.22 29.85
C ILE A 241 -1.04 -18.83 28.77
N LEU A 242 0.05 -19.60 28.67
CA LEU A 242 1.05 -19.46 27.60
C LEU A 242 1.08 -20.73 26.74
N PRO A 243 1.36 -20.61 25.42
CA PRO A 243 1.38 -19.36 24.65
C PRO A 243 -0.02 -18.76 24.45
N THR A 244 -0.11 -17.43 24.36
CA THR A 244 -1.33 -16.73 23.92
C THR A 244 -1.00 -15.73 22.82
N LEU A 245 -1.76 -15.74 21.72
CA LEU A 245 -1.75 -14.67 20.73
C LEU A 245 -2.98 -13.78 20.95
N VAL A 246 -2.82 -12.47 20.83
CA VAL A 246 -3.92 -11.50 20.75
C VAL A 246 -3.85 -10.83 19.38
N ILE A 247 -4.97 -10.70 18.69
CA ILE A 247 -5.09 -10.03 17.38
C ILE A 247 -6.21 -9.02 17.50
N ASN A 248 -5.95 -7.75 17.22
CA ASN A 248 -6.90 -6.63 17.33
C ASN A 248 -7.71 -6.66 18.64
N ASN A 249 -7.00 -6.78 19.77
CA ASN A 249 -7.54 -6.86 21.13
C ASN A 249 -8.45 -8.09 21.43
N VAL A 250 -8.36 -9.17 20.65
CA VAL A 250 -9.07 -10.45 20.90
C VAL A 250 -8.09 -11.62 20.98
N GLN A 251 -8.21 -12.46 22.00
CA GLN A 251 -7.38 -13.66 22.15
C GLN A 251 -7.67 -14.68 21.04
N TYR A 252 -6.65 -15.04 20.27
CA TYR A 252 -6.71 -16.09 19.28
C TYR A 252 -6.79 -17.46 19.94
N ARG A 253 -7.77 -18.28 19.52
CA ARG A 253 -8.04 -19.63 20.08
C ARG A 253 -7.85 -20.76 19.06
N GLY A 254 -7.08 -20.51 17.99
CA GLY A 254 -6.66 -21.54 17.04
C GLY A 254 -5.32 -22.17 17.42
N LYS A 255 -4.74 -22.94 16.48
CA LYS A 255 -3.44 -23.59 16.67
C LYS A 255 -2.27 -22.62 16.49
N LEU A 256 -1.17 -22.83 17.20
CA LEU A 256 0.08 -22.07 17.03
C LEU A 256 0.90 -22.56 15.81
N GLU A 257 0.25 -22.64 14.64
CA GLU A 257 0.88 -23.05 13.38
C GLU A 257 1.03 -21.85 12.43
N ARG A 258 2.15 -21.78 11.70
CA ARG A 258 2.50 -20.67 10.79
C ARG A 258 1.34 -20.20 9.91
N SER A 259 0.71 -21.12 9.17
CA SER A 259 -0.40 -20.78 8.25
C SER A 259 -1.70 -20.48 8.99
N ALA A 260 -1.96 -21.10 10.15
CA ALA A 260 -3.17 -20.86 10.95
C ALA A 260 -3.15 -19.47 11.60
N VAL A 261 -2.00 -19.03 12.08
CA VAL A 261 -1.78 -17.69 12.64
C VAL A 261 -1.74 -16.64 11.53
N LEU A 262 -1.05 -16.89 10.41
CA LEU A 262 -1.07 -15.97 9.26
C LEU A 262 -2.50 -15.74 8.76
N LYS A 263 -3.30 -16.82 8.63
CA LYS A 263 -4.72 -16.71 8.24
C LYS A 263 -5.56 -15.90 9.25
N ALA A 264 -5.23 -15.96 10.54
CA ALA A 264 -5.92 -15.16 11.56
C ALA A 264 -5.52 -13.67 11.50
N ILE A 265 -4.23 -13.38 11.28
CA ILE A 265 -3.75 -12.00 11.07
C ILE A 265 -4.35 -11.43 9.77
N CYS A 266 -4.40 -12.21 8.69
CA CYS A 266 -5.06 -11.83 7.45
C CYS A 266 -6.57 -11.54 7.62
N ALA A 267 -7.24 -12.25 8.53
CA ALA A 267 -8.63 -11.94 8.90
C ALA A 267 -8.78 -10.64 9.70
N GLY A 268 -7.72 -10.18 10.38
CA GLY A 268 -7.72 -8.91 11.11
C GLY A 268 -7.69 -7.66 10.23
N PHE A 269 -7.38 -7.78 8.93
CA PHE A 269 -7.44 -6.64 8.01
C PHE A 269 -8.87 -6.36 7.56
N LYS A 270 -9.19 -5.07 7.45
CA LYS A 270 -10.40 -4.60 6.78
C LYS A 270 -10.44 -5.11 5.35
N GLU A 271 -11.63 -5.52 4.90
CA GLU A 271 -11.84 -6.10 3.58
C GLU A 271 -11.26 -5.22 2.45
N SER A 272 -10.55 -5.86 1.53
CA SER A 272 -9.86 -5.28 0.36
C SER A 272 -8.61 -4.43 0.66
N THR A 273 -8.17 -4.36 1.92
CA THR A 273 -6.90 -3.73 2.35
C THR A 273 -5.79 -4.74 2.65
N GLU A 274 -6.05 -6.03 2.43
CA GLU A 274 -5.14 -7.11 2.84
C GLU A 274 -3.84 -7.10 2.01
N PRO A 275 -2.66 -7.30 2.65
CA PRO A 275 -1.38 -7.30 1.95
C PRO A 275 -1.24 -8.53 1.03
N PRO A 276 -0.36 -8.49 0.00
CA PRO A 276 -0.18 -9.60 -0.94
C PRO A 276 0.17 -10.96 -0.31
N VAL A 277 0.77 -10.96 0.89
CA VAL A 277 1.06 -12.20 1.66
C VAL A 277 -0.21 -12.91 2.14
N CYS A 278 -1.37 -12.23 2.14
CA CYS A 278 -2.68 -12.81 2.45
C CYS A 278 -3.41 -13.32 1.21
N LEU A 279 -2.94 -13.00 0.00
CA LEU A 279 -3.56 -13.35 -1.29
C LEU A 279 -2.75 -14.45 -1.97
N ASN A 280 -2.76 -15.64 -1.36
CA ASN A 280 -2.12 -16.83 -1.92
C ASN A 280 -2.89 -18.11 -1.53
N GLY A 281 -2.72 -19.17 -2.33
CA GLY A 281 -3.46 -20.43 -2.20
C GLY A 281 -3.20 -21.27 -0.94
N ASP A 282 -2.21 -20.95 -0.10
CA ASP A 282 -2.07 -21.57 1.24
C ASP A 282 -2.99 -20.88 2.27
N ILE A 283 -3.50 -19.68 1.96
CA ILE A 283 -4.18 -18.77 2.90
C ILE A 283 -5.62 -18.46 2.46
N GLU A 284 -5.87 -18.26 1.18
CA GLU A 284 -7.20 -18.00 0.59
C GLU A 284 -7.44 -18.88 -0.65
N THR A 285 -8.51 -18.65 -1.41
CA THR A 285 -8.83 -19.39 -2.64
C THR A 285 -9.26 -18.43 -3.74
N ASN A 286 -8.31 -17.89 -4.52
CA ASN A 286 -8.58 -16.85 -5.51
C ASN A 286 -9.69 -17.23 -6.49
N GLU A 287 -10.89 -16.65 -6.32
CA GLU A 287 -12.03 -16.98 -7.18
C GLU A 287 -11.97 -16.26 -8.54
N CYS A 288 -11.12 -15.23 -8.69
CA CYS A 288 -10.90 -14.57 -9.98
C CYS A 288 -10.27 -15.52 -11.03
N LEU A 289 -9.50 -16.53 -10.61
CA LEU A 289 -8.93 -17.54 -11.52
C LEU A 289 -9.97 -18.37 -12.29
N ARG A 290 -11.23 -18.43 -11.84
CA ARG A 290 -12.28 -19.24 -12.48
C ARG A 290 -13.40 -18.37 -13.03
N SER A 291 -13.53 -18.33 -14.36
CA SER A 291 -14.54 -17.52 -15.07
C SER A 291 -14.50 -16.03 -14.68
N ASN A 292 -13.30 -15.50 -14.41
CA ASN A 292 -13.10 -14.14 -13.87
C ASN A 292 -13.92 -13.87 -12.59
N GLY A 293 -14.16 -14.91 -11.78
CA GLY A 293 -15.10 -14.92 -10.67
C GLY A 293 -16.58 -14.76 -11.05
N GLY A 294 -16.91 -14.37 -12.28
CA GLY A 294 -18.20 -13.78 -12.65
C GLY A 294 -18.26 -12.26 -12.45
N CYS A 295 -17.11 -11.57 -12.52
CA CYS A 295 -17.03 -10.12 -12.70
C CYS A 295 -16.90 -9.76 -14.20
N TRP A 296 -17.14 -8.49 -14.52
CA TRP A 296 -16.93 -7.94 -15.85
C TRP A 296 -15.46 -8.06 -16.29
N GLU A 297 -15.28 -8.34 -17.57
CA GLU A 297 -13.99 -8.48 -18.25
C GLU A 297 -14.11 -7.91 -19.67
N ASP A 298 -13.14 -7.10 -20.09
CA ASP A 298 -12.90 -6.84 -21.51
C ASP A 298 -11.73 -7.71 -22.00
N SER A 299 -12.08 -8.82 -22.64
CA SER A 299 -11.10 -9.75 -23.20
C SER A 299 -10.31 -9.21 -24.40
N LYS A 300 -10.64 -8.04 -24.97
CA LYS A 300 -9.80 -7.39 -26.00
C LYS A 300 -8.58 -6.72 -25.38
N SER A 301 -8.78 -6.01 -24.26
CA SER A 301 -7.74 -5.24 -23.57
C SER A 301 -7.13 -5.98 -22.37
N ASN A 302 -7.68 -7.15 -22.03
CA ASN A 302 -7.33 -7.95 -20.85
C ASN A 302 -7.51 -7.16 -19.53
N ILE A 303 -8.59 -6.38 -19.47
CA ILE A 303 -8.97 -5.60 -18.29
C ILE A 303 -10.10 -6.32 -17.57
N THR A 304 -9.96 -6.48 -16.25
CA THR A 304 -10.94 -7.16 -15.40
C THR A 304 -11.37 -6.28 -14.23
N ALA A 305 -12.64 -6.40 -13.84
CA ALA A 305 -13.17 -5.86 -12.60
C ALA A 305 -13.01 -6.81 -11.39
N CYS A 306 -12.48 -8.02 -11.57
CA CYS A 306 -12.30 -8.97 -10.47
C CYS A 306 -11.09 -8.58 -9.62
N LYS A 307 -11.35 -8.06 -8.41
CA LYS A 307 -10.35 -7.86 -7.36
C LYS A 307 -10.44 -9.00 -6.36
N ASP A 308 -9.35 -9.74 -6.26
CA ASP A 308 -9.15 -10.79 -5.27
C ASP A 308 -8.97 -10.21 -3.85
N THR A 309 -9.45 -10.91 -2.83
CA THR A 309 -9.42 -10.49 -1.41
C THR A 309 -9.28 -11.71 -0.50
N PHE A 310 -8.87 -11.52 0.76
CA PHE A 310 -8.76 -12.62 1.71
C PHE A 310 -10.11 -13.31 2.03
N ARG A 311 -11.23 -12.60 1.84
CA ARG A 311 -12.60 -13.10 2.08
C ARG A 311 -13.26 -13.73 0.85
N GLY A 312 -12.61 -13.60 -0.30
CA GLY A 312 -13.07 -14.11 -1.59
C GLY A 312 -12.77 -13.09 -2.68
N ARG A 313 -13.79 -12.61 -3.40
CA ARG A 313 -13.61 -11.62 -4.47
C ARG A 313 -14.62 -10.47 -4.41
N LEU A 314 -14.19 -9.31 -4.90
CA LEU A 314 -15.05 -8.15 -5.17
C LEU A 314 -15.03 -7.84 -6.67
N CYS A 315 -16.18 -7.42 -7.21
CA CYS A 315 -16.23 -6.84 -8.55
C CYS A 315 -16.18 -5.31 -8.42
N VAL A 316 -15.07 -4.70 -8.83
CA VAL A 316 -14.86 -3.24 -8.78
C VAL A 316 -14.21 -2.80 -10.08
N CYS A 317 -14.79 -1.82 -10.75
CA CYS A 317 -14.23 -1.32 -12.00
C CYS A 317 -12.81 -0.75 -11.79
N PRO A 318 -11.82 -1.15 -12.62
CA PRO A 318 -10.41 -0.86 -12.35
C PRO A 318 -10.02 0.56 -12.78
N VAL A 319 -8.78 0.94 -12.42
CA VAL A 319 -8.09 2.09 -13.01
C VAL A 319 -6.89 1.57 -13.78
N VAL A 320 -6.87 1.81 -15.09
CA VAL A 320 -5.85 1.26 -16.03
C VAL A 320 -5.28 2.41 -16.84
N ASN A 321 -3.95 2.55 -16.89
CA ASN A 321 -3.27 3.65 -17.61
C ASN A 321 -3.78 5.06 -17.20
N ASN A 322 -4.11 5.26 -15.91
CA ASN A 322 -4.76 6.44 -15.35
C ASN A 322 -6.17 6.75 -15.87
N VAL A 323 -6.77 5.88 -16.68
CA VAL A 323 -8.19 5.94 -17.06
C VAL A 323 -9.00 5.18 -16.01
N GLN A 324 -9.97 5.87 -15.41
CA GLN A 324 -10.88 5.28 -14.44
C GLN A 324 -12.02 4.58 -15.18
N TYR A 325 -12.47 3.42 -14.70
CA TYR A 325 -13.69 2.78 -15.16
C TYR A 325 -14.81 2.94 -14.13
N GLN A 326 -16.05 3.03 -14.58
CA GLN A 326 -17.25 3.15 -13.74
C GLN A 326 -18.37 2.24 -14.23
N GLY A 327 -19.10 1.62 -13.30
CA GLY A 327 -20.17 0.67 -13.59
C GLY A 327 -20.52 -0.16 -12.36
N ASP A 328 -21.23 -1.27 -12.55
CA ASP A 328 -21.56 -2.22 -11.48
C ASP A 328 -20.43 -3.23 -11.17
N GLY A 329 -19.41 -3.33 -12.03
CA GLY A 329 -18.32 -4.30 -11.89
C GLY A 329 -18.68 -5.75 -12.27
N TYR A 330 -19.96 -6.11 -12.27
CA TYR A 330 -20.43 -7.46 -12.61
C TYR A 330 -20.74 -7.62 -14.11
N THR A 331 -21.41 -6.63 -14.70
CA THR A 331 -21.90 -6.66 -16.08
C THR A 331 -21.41 -5.48 -16.91
N SER A 332 -20.94 -4.42 -16.26
CA SER A 332 -20.59 -3.14 -16.86
C SER A 332 -19.39 -2.49 -16.15
N CYS A 333 -18.41 -2.07 -16.94
CA CYS A 333 -17.42 -1.06 -16.57
C CYS A 333 -17.09 -0.25 -17.82
N GLU A 334 -17.46 1.03 -17.83
CA GLU A 334 -17.19 1.95 -18.94
C GLU A 334 -16.03 2.89 -18.56
N ALA A 335 -15.15 3.20 -19.51
CA ALA A 335 -14.07 4.14 -19.30
C ALA A 335 -14.62 5.56 -19.14
N VAL A 336 -14.19 6.28 -18.11
CA VAL A 336 -14.67 7.63 -17.77
C VAL A 336 -13.51 8.59 -17.49
N GLY A 337 -13.78 9.88 -17.66
CA GLY A 337 -12.83 10.96 -17.37
C GLY A 337 -11.85 11.28 -18.51
N PRO A 338 -10.84 12.14 -18.24
CA PRO A 338 -9.87 12.57 -19.23
C PRO A 338 -9.05 11.39 -19.77
N GLY A 339 -8.89 11.30 -21.09
CA GLY A 339 -8.11 10.24 -21.72
C GLY A 339 -8.86 8.91 -21.91
N ARG A 340 -10.16 8.82 -21.59
CA ARG A 340 -10.96 7.59 -21.86
C ARG A 340 -10.87 7.15 -23.33
N CYS A 341 -10.71 8.10 -24.26
CA CYS A 341 -10.61 7.82 -25.70
C CYS A 341 -9.33 7.06 -26.09
N ALA A 342 -8.33 6.98 -25.20
CA ALA A 342 -7.15 6.13 -25.41
C ALA A 342 -7.43 4.63 -25.19
N MET A 343 -8.53 4.26 -24.54
CA MET A 343 -8.88 2.89 -24.18
C MET A 343 -10.11 2.42 -24.97
N ASP A 344 -9.92 1.56 -25.97
CA ASP A 344 -10.96 1.11 -26.95
C ASP A 344 -11.87 2.26 -27.45
N ASN A 345 -11.27 3.43 -27.73
CA ASN A 345 -11.98 4.65 -28.13
C ASN A 345 -13.12 5.07 -27.17
N GLY A 346 -12.97 4.81 -25.87
CA GLY A 346 -14.00 5.06 -24.86
C GLY A 346 -15.29 4.26 -25.05
N GLY A 347 -15.25 3.15 -25.81
CA GLY A 347 -16.42 2.38 -26.22
C GLY A 347 -17.27 3.04 -27.33
N CYS A 348 -16.84 4.18 -27.86
CA CYS A 348 -17.57 4.92 -28.88
C CYS A 348 -17.24 4.45 -30.31
N TRP A 349 -18.11 4.77 -31.26
CA TRP A 349 -17.87 4.54 -32.69
C TRP A 349 -16.53 5.15 -33.13
N SER A 350 -15.76 4.41 -33.92
CA SER A 350 -14.58 4.90 -34.63
C SER A 350 -14.45 4.17 -35.95
N GLU A 351 -14.32 4.91 -37.04
CA GLU A 351 -14.12 4.37 -38.38
C GLU A 351 -12.99 5.11 -39.09
N THR A 352 -12.25 4.41 -39.96
CA THR A 352 -11.19 4.98 -40.79
C THR A 352 -11.41 4.61 -42.24
N ARG A 353 -11.49 5.62 -43.11
CA ARG A 353 -11.71 5.45 -44.54
C ARG A 353 -10.94 6.52 -45.31
N ASP A 354 -10.33 6.12 -46.43
CA ASP A 354 -9.55 6.98 -47.32
C ASP A 354 -8.46 7.84 -46.60
N GLY A 355 -7.91 7.31 -45.49
CA GLY A 355 -6.87 7.96 -44.68
C GLY A 355 -7.38 8.99 -43.66
N GLN A 356 -8.69 9.16 -43.54
CA GLN A 356 -9.32 9.98 -42.50
C GLN A 356 -9.92 9.06 -41.42
N THR A 357 -9.85 9.48 -40.16
CA THR A 357 -10.42 8.76 -39.02
C THR A 357 -11.40 9.66 -38.30
N PHE A 358 -12.65 9.20 -38.15
CA PHE A 358 -13.68 9.89 -37.38
C PHE A 358 -14.05 9.05 -36.17
N SER A 359 -14.28 9.71 -35.03
CA SER A 359 -14.60 9.08 -33.76
C SER A 359 -15.72 9.81 -33.03
N GLY A 360 -16.61 9.05 -32.40
CA GLY A 360 -17.63 9.53 -31.47
C GLY A 360 -17.11 9.79 -30.05
N CYS A 361 -15.81 9.56 -29.81
CA CYS A 361 -15.14 9.87 -28.55
C CYS A 361 -14.45 11.23 -28.60
N LEU A 362 -14.74 12.07 -27.61
CA LEU A 362 -14.18 13.41 -27.46
C LEU A 362 -13.62 13.53 -26.04
N ASP A 363 -12.33 13.84 -25.87
CA ASP A 363 -11.69 13.99 -24.56
C ASP A 363 -12.27 15.13 -23.70
N SER A 364 -12.96 16.09 -24.34
CA SER A 364 -13.69 17.17 -23.65
C SER A 364 -15.02 16.71 -23.01
N VAL A 365 -15.49 15.52 -23.35
CA VAL A 365 -16.70 14.89 -22.80
C VAL A 365 -16.25 13.83 -21.80
N LEU A 366 -16.75 13.84 -20.55
CA LEU A 366 -16.21 12.94 -19.51
C LEU A 366 -16.88 11.55 -19.49
N THR A 367 -18.08 11.41 -20.07
CA THR A 367 -18.88 10.16 -20.11
C THR A 367 -19.75 10.09 -21.37
N GLY A 368 -20.06 8.88 -21.85
CA GLY A 368 -20.90 8.66 -23.03
C GLY A 368 -20.23 9.01 -24.37
N CYS A 369 -20.98 8.90 -25.46
CA CYS A 369 -20.50 9.07 -26.83
C CYS A 369 -21.30 10.13 -27.60
N ARG A 370 -20.71 10.74 -28.63
CA ARG A 370 -21.38 11.73 -29.50
C ARG A 370 -20.74 11.74 -30.88
N CYS A 371 -21.54 11.53 -31.93
CA CYS A 371 -21.05 11.57 -33.30
C CYS A 371 -20.34 12.91 -33.64
N PRO A 372 -19.22 12.86 -34.39
CA PRO A 372 -18.51 14.05 -34.82
C PRO A 372 -19.34 14.84 -35.86
N THR A 373 -18.95 16.10 -36.10
CA THR A 373 -19.63 16.94 -37.11
C THR A 373 -19.56 16.29 -38.50
N GLY A 374 -20.68 16.32 -39.23
CA GLY A 374 -20.86 15.58 -40.50
C GLY A 374 -21.54 14.22 -40.33
N PHE A 375 -21.76 13.76 -39.09
CA PHE A 375 -22.41 12.47 -38.80
C PHE A 375 -23.61 12.62 -37.86
N HIS A 376 -24.62 11.78 -38.03
CA HIS A 376 -25.78 11.66 -37.13
C HIS A 376 -25.86 10.27 -36.49
N GLY A 377 -26.45 10.16 -35.30
CA GLY A 377 -26.57 8.90 -34.57
C GLY A 377 -26.51 9.09 -33.05
N ASP A 378 -26.28 8.00 -32.32
CA ASP A 378 -26.20 7.96 -30.86
C ASP A 378 -24.77 8.04 -30.30
N GLY A 379 -23.76 8.02 -31.18
CA GLY A 379 -22.33 8.02 -30.83
C GLY A 379 -21.69 6.62 -30.73
N TYR A 380 -22.50 5.57 -30.68
CA TYR A 380 -22.08 4.16 -30.79
C TYR A 380 -22.27 3.63 -32.22
N GLN A 381 -23.26 4.17 -32.93
CA GLN A 381 -23.42 4.09 -34.38
C GLN A 381 -23.58 5.51 -34.94
N CYS A 382 -22.74 5.87 -35.91
CA CYS A 382 -22.75 7.16 -36.58
C CYS A 382 -22.82 6.97 -38.09
N GLU A 383 -23.76 7.65 -38.72
CA GLU A 383 -24.01 7.59 -40.17
C GLU A 383 -23.71 8.96 -40.80
N ASP A 384 -23.14 8.94 -42.00
CA ASP A 384 -22.74 10.12 -42.78
C ASP A 384 -23.98 10.95 -43.18
N ILE A 385 -24.00 12.24 -42.84
CA ILE A 385 -25.09 13.14 -43.23
C ILE A 385 -24.87 13.55 -44.69
N ASP A 386 -25.76 13.16 -45.60
CA ASP A 386 -25.73 13.65 -46.98
C ASP A 386 -26.27 15.09 -47.04
N GLU A 387 -25.41 16.08 -46.73
CA GLU A 387 -25.82 17.48 -46.66
C GLU A 387 -26.32 18.03 -48.01
N CYS A 388 -25.93 17.39 -49.12
CA CYS A 388 -26.42 17.69 -50.46
C CYS A 388 -27.89 17.27 -50.65
N LYS A 389 -28.24 16.05 -50.21
CA LYS A 389 -29.58 15.50 -50.33
C LYS A 389 -30.55 16.14 -49.34
N GLU A 390 -30.10 16.43 -48.13
CA GLU A 390 -30.89 17.12 -47.10
C GLU A 390 -30.95 18.64 -47.28
N LYS A 391 -30.14 19.20 -48.21
CA LYS A 391 -30.00 20.64 -48.47
C LYS A 391 -29.56 21.44 -47.25
N LEU A 392 -28.72 20.83 -46.41
CA LEU A 392 -28.11 21.49 -45.26
C LEU A 392 -26.91 22.36 -45.68
N ALA A 393 -26.39 22.19 -46.90
CA ALA A 393 -25.30 22.96 -47.47
C ALA A 393 -25.40 23.13 -48.99
N CYS A 394 -24.60 24.05 -49.55
CA CYS A 394 -24.54 24.38 -50.98
C CYS A 394 -25.90 24.83 -51.56
N SER A 395 -26.72 25.56 -50.80
CA SER A 395 -28.06 26.02 -51.21
C SER A 395 -28.04 27.16 -52.23
N CYS A 396 -26.86 27.65 -52.61
CA CYS A 396 -26.66 28.69 -53.61
C CYS A 396 -27.10 28.25 -55.03
N PRO A 397 -27.80 29.12 -55.82
CA PRO A 397 -28.40 28.73 -57.11
C PRO A 397 -27.44 28.23 -58.20
N GLU A 398 -26.15 28.55 -58.10
CA GLU A 398 -25.11 28.19 -59.07
C GLU A 398 -24.06 27.22 -58.51
N CYS A 399 -24.41 26.51 -57.43
CA CYS A 399 -23.54 25.57 -56.74
C CYS A 399 -23.84 24.12 -57.13
N SER A 400 -22.79 23.33 -57.40
CA SER A 400 -22.86 21.87 -57.43
C SER A 400 -22.33 21.32 -56.12
N CYS A 401 -23.21 20.65 -55.36
CA CYS A 401 -22.85 19.93 -54.15
C CYS A 401 -22.34 18.52 -54.51
N LYS A 402 -21.26 18.08 -53.86
CA LYS A 402 -20.83 16.68 -53.86
C LYS A 402 -20.64 16.22 -52.42
N ASN A 403 -21.41 15.22 -52.00
CA ASN A 403 -21.24 14.63 -50.67
C ASN A 403 -19.90 13.89 -50.59
N THR A 404 -19.28 13.94 -49.42
CA THR A 404 -18.02 13.27 -49.08
C THR A 404 -18.15 12.66 -47.69
N TRP A 405 -17.33 11.67 -47.35
CA TRP A 405 -17.46 11.04 -46.05
C TRP A 405 -16.95 11.99 -44.95
N GLY A 406 -17.85 12.40 -44.04
CA GLY A 406 -17.62 13.43 -43.03
C GLY A 406 -17.87 14.89 -43.47
N GLY A 407 -18.58 15.11 -44.59
CA GLY A 407 -19.03 16.45 -45.01
C GLY A 407 -19.14 16.63 -46.53
N PHE A 408 -19.02 17.86 -47.04
CA PHE A 408 -19.34 18.16 -48.45
C PHE A 408 -18.31 19.05 -49.17
N ASP A 409 -18.26 18.91 -50.51
CA ASP A 409 -17.52 19.77 -51.45
C ASP A 409 -18.51 20.57 -52.32
N CYS A 410 -18.66 21.88 -52.05
CA CYS A 410 -19.42 22.80 -52.91
C CYS A 410 -18.51 23.40 -53.99
N LYS A 411 -18.93 23.31 -55.26
CA LYS A 411 -18.28 24.03 -56.36
C LYS A 411 -19.22 25.05 -56.98
N CYS A 412 -18.78 26.29 -57.03
CA CYS A 412 -19.43 27.33 -57.83
C CYS A 412 -19.21 27.07 -59.33
N LYS A 413 -20.16 27.50 -60.17
CA LYS A 413 -19.90 27.67 -61.60
C LYS A 413 -18.90 28.80 -61.84
N ASP A 414 -18.14 28.68 -62.94
CA ASP A 414 -17.06 29.57 -63.35
C ASP A 414 -15.95 29.76 -62.30
N ASN A 415 -15.05 30.72 -62.53
CA ASN A 415 -13.83 30.94 -61.75
C ASN A 415 -14.10 31.65 -60.40
N GLN A 416 -15.20 31.28 -59.74
CA GLN A 416 -15.69 31.85 -58.48
C GLN A 416 -15.16 31.04 -57.28
N LEU A 417 -15.07 31.67 -56.11
CA LEU A 417 -14.69 31.03 -54.85
C LEU A 417 -15.92 30.84 -53.97
N TYR A 418 -16.13 29.64 -53.45
CA TYR A 418 -17.16 29.32 -52.47
C TYR A 418 -16.72 29.74 -51.05
N ILE A 419 -17.62 30.35 -50.28
CA ILE A 419 -17.39 30.74 -48.88
C ILE A 419 -18.36 29.96 -47.97
N LYS A 420 -17.82 28.96 -47.26
CA LYS A 420 -18.58 28.02 -46.42
C LYS A 420 -19.39 28.69 -45.29
N GLY A 421 -18.97 29.86 -44.79
CA GLY A 421 -19.65 30.55 -43.69
C GLY A 421 -20.94 31.28 -44.07
N GLU A 422 -21.11 31.64 -45.34
CA GLU A 422 -22.22 32.45 -45.86
C GLU A 422 -22.93 31.76 -47.05
N ASP A 423 -22.64 30.47 -47.30
CA ASP A 423 -23.16 29.63 -48.41
C ASP A 423 -23.25 30.36 -49.77
N THR A 424 -22.18 31.09 -50.12
CA THR A 424 -22.16 32.02 -51.27
C THR A 424 -20.93 31.85 -52.17
N CYS A 425 -21.11 32.20 -53.44
CA CYS A 425 -20.06 32.25 -54.46
C CYS A 425 -19.64 33.70 -54.74
N ILE A 426 -18.33 33.94 -54.75
CA ILE A 426 -17.77 35.26 -55.11
C ILE A 426 -16.84 35.12 -56.31
N ALA A 427 -17.09 35.88 -57.37
CA ALA A 427 -16.24 35.90 -58.56
C ALA A 427 -14.82 36.42 -58.27
N LYS A 428 -13.79 35.69 -58.70
CA LYS A 428 -12.38 36.13 -58.65
C LYS A 428 -12.06 37.20 -59.70
N ASN A 429 -12.85 38.27 -59.76
CA ASN A 429 -12.55 39.44 -60.59
C ASN A 429 -11.52 40.34 -59.88
N MET A 430 -10.24 39.97 -60.01
CA MET A 430 -9.13 40.90 -59.81
C MET A 430 -9.20 41.97 -60.91
N SER A 431 -10.03 43.00 -60.69
CA SER A 431 -10.23 44.06 -61.67
C SER A 431 -8.90 44.70 -62.04
N ARG A 432 -8.66 44.84 -63.35
CA ARG A 432 -7.50 45.55 -63.91
C ARG A 432 -7.38 46.99 -63.36
N PHE A 433 -8.50 47.56 -62.92
CA PHE A 433 -8.60 48.84 -62.23
C PHE A 433 -8.02 48.81 -60.81
N GLY A 434 -8.19 47.71 -60.08
CA GLY A 434 -7.61 47.49 -58.74
C GLY A 434 -6.09 47.43 -58.77
N TRP A 435 -5.51 46.80 -59.80
CA TRP A 435 -4.04 46.77 -60.00
C TRP A 435 -3.45 48.15 -60.33
N ILE A 436 -4.20 49.03 -61.01
CA ILE A 436 -3.79 50.41 -61.26
C ILE A 436 -3.88 51.25 -59.98
N LEU A 437 -4.93 51.06 -59.18
CA LEU A 437 -5.07 51.70 -57.87
C LEU A 437 -3.98 51.26 -56.89
N THR A 438 -3.63 49.97 -56.82
CA THR A 438 -2.54 49.51 -55.94
C THR A 438 -1.18 50.01 -56.38
N LEU A 439 -0.90 50.08 -57.69
CA LEU A 439 0.33 50.71 -58.21
C LEU A 439 0.40 52.22 -57.92
N LEU A 440 -0.71 52.95 -58.03
CA LEU A 440 -0.78 54.37 -57.65
C LEU A 440 -0.55 54.56 -56.15
N VAL A 441 -1.20 53.75 -55.30
CA VAL A 441 -1.02 53.81 -53.84
C VAL A 441 0.42 53.45 -53.46
N LEU A 442 1.01 52.40 -54.05
CA LEU A 442 2.41 52.04 -53.83
C LEU A 442 3.38 53.14 -54.29
N SER A 443 3.10 53.81 -55.42
CA SER A 443 3.88 54.97 -55.87
C SER A 443 3.80 56.15 -54.91
N CYS A 444 2.60 56.47 -54.39
CA CYS A 444 2.42 57.51 -53.39
C CYS A 444 3.10 57.16 -52.05
N VAL A 445 3.03 55.91 -51.61
CA VAL A 445 3.70 55.41 -50.39
C VAL A 445 5.23 55.43 -50.57
N ALA A 446 5.74 55.04 -51.74
CA ALA A 446 7.18 55.14 -52.05
C ALA A 446 7.65 56.60 -52.08
N GLY A 447 6.86 57.51 -52.69
CA GLY A 447 7.13 58.94 -52.68
C GLY A 447 7.16 59.54 -51.27
N ALA A 448 6.18 59.19 -50.44
CA ALA A 448 6.14 59.58 -49.02
C ALA A 448 7.31 58.97 -48.22
N GLY A 449 7.70 57.73 -48.52
CA GLY A 449 8.87 57.07 -47.93
C GLY A 449 10.19 57.74 -48.31
N ILE A 450 10.37 58.16 -49.55
CA ILE A 450 11.56 58.90 -50.01
C ILE A 450 11.60 60.30 -49.40
N ALA A 451 10.48 61.02 -49.36
CA ALA A 451 10.38 62.32 -48.68
C ALA A 451 10.66 62.19 -47.17
N GLY A 452 10.11 61.17 -46.53
CA GLY A 452 10.35 60.82 -45.13
C GLY A 452 11.80 60.44 -44.86
N TYR A 453 12.45 59.69 -45.75
CA TYR A 453 13.87 59.33 -45.63
C TYR A 453 14.79 60.54 -45.83
N LEU A 454 14.47 61.44 -46.75
CA LEU A 454 15.21 62.70 -46.92
C LEU A 454 15.02 63.62 -45.69
N PHE A 455 13.81 63.74 -45.15
CA PHE A 455 13.54 64.48 -43.92
C PHE A 455 14.24 63.85 -42.71
N TYR A 456 14.20 62.52 -42.58
CA TYR A 456 14.93 61.77 -41.54
C TYR A 456 16.44 62.00 -41.65
N LYS A 457 17.03 61.85 -42.84
CA LYS A 457 18.47 62.07 -43.08
C LYS A 457 18.90 63.52 -42.88
N TYR A 458 18.01 64.49 -43.11
CA TYR A 458 18.24 65.91 -42.80
C TYR A 458 18.16 66.17 -41.29
N ARG A 459 17.15 65.65 -40.60
CA ARG A 459 16.90 65.85 -39.16
C ARG A 459 17.89 65.09 -38.26
N LEU A 460 18.33 63.89 -38.66
CA LEU A 460 19.36 63.12 -37.95
C LEU A 460 20.73 63.81 -38.00
N ARG A 461 20.98 64.62 -39.04
CA ARG A 461 22.22 65.42 -39.17
C ARG A 461 22.24 66.67 -38.29
N SER A 462 21.16 66.97 -37.55
CA SER A 462 21.09 68.05 -36.55
C SER A 462 20.79 67.55 -35.12
N TYR A 463 20.85 66.24 -34.89
CA TYR A 463 20.57 65.60 -33.59
C TYR A 463 21.68 64.63 -33.19
N MET A 464 22.92 65.10 -33.33
CA MET A 464 24.11 64.43 -32.79
C MET A 464 24.96 65.43 -31.99
N ASP A 465 24.35 65.96 -30.94
CA ASP A 465 25.02 66.39 -29.71
C ASP A 465 24.00 66.40 -28.56
N SER A 466 24.47 66.10 -27.34
CA SER A 466 23.71 65.90 -26.08
C SER A 466 22.75 64.70 -25.97
N GLU A 467 23.24 63.69 -25.22
CA GLU A 467 22.56 62.95 -24.14
C GLU A 467 21.25 62.16 -24.41
N ILE A 468 21.32 60.84 -24.16
CA ILE A 468 20.66 60.19 -23.00
C ILE A 468 21.31 58.81 -22.77
N MET A 469 22.13 58.72 -21.73
CA MET A 469 22.49 57.49 -21.01
C MET A 469 21.68 57.51 -19.71
N ALA A 470 20.48 56.92 -19.72
CA ALA A 470 19.65 56.75 -18.54
C ALA A 470 18.68 55.57 -18.74
N ILE A 471 18.27 54.94 -17.63
CA ILE A 471 17.32 53.81 -17.58
C ILE A 471 17.91 52.46 -18.07
N MET A 472 18.98 51.97 -17.43
CA MET A 472 19.26 50.53 -17.25
C MET A 472 20.30 50.28 -16.13
N SER A 473 19.91 50.40 -14.85
CA SER A 473 20.75 49.96 -13.72
C SER A 473 19.99 49.86 -12.38
N GLN A 474 19.37 48.70 -12.10
CA GLN A 474 18.81 48.21 -10.80
C GLN A 474 17.76 47.12 -11.14
N TYR A 475 17.76 45.87 -10.64
CA TYR A 475 18.56 45.15 -9.64
C TYR A 475 18.66 43.66 -10.05
N MET A 476 19.78 42.97 -9.78
CA MET A 476 19.86 41.73 -8.95
C MET A 476 21.33 41.25 -8.84
N PRO A 477 21.84 40.86 -7.65
CA PRO A 477 23.25 40.52 -7.43
C PRO A 477 23.52 39.01 -7.28
N LEU A 478 24.79 38.61 -7.46
CA LEU A 478 25.37 37.38 -6.89
C LEU A 478 26.84 37.64 -6.50
N ASP A 479 27.18 37.40 -5.25
CA ASP A 479 28.58 37.36 -4.77
C ASP A 479 29.19 35.97 -5.01
N ASN A 480 30.47 35.90 -5.38
CA ASN A 480 31.38 34.90 -4.82
C ASN A 480 32.86 35.30 -4.87
N HIS A 481 33.66 34.60 -4.07
CA HIS A 481 34.92 35.00 -3.46
C HIS A 481 36.23 34.95 -4.30
N ASN A 482 37.20 35.76 -3.82
CA ASN A 482 38.66 35.50 -3.73
C ASN A 482 39.50 35.54 -5.02
N ASN A 483 40.50 36.45 -5.09
CA ASN A 483 41.92 36.33 -4.66
C ASN A 483 42.71 35.34 -5.53
N GLU A 484 43.95 35.60 -5.96
CA GLU A 484 44.92 36.65 -5.59
C GLU A 484 45.91 36.88 -6.76
N ILE A 485 46.64 38.00 -6.78
CA ILE A 485 47.71 38.26 -7.77
C ILE A 485 49.04 38.42 -7.06
N GLN A 486 50.08 37.69 -7.49
CA GLN A 486 51.47 38.13 -7.33
C GLN A 486 52.30 37.95 -8.62
N PRO A 487 53.35 38.76 -8.82
CA PRO A 487 53.90 39.02 -10.14
C PRO A 487 55.33 38.48 -10.36
N LEU A 488 55.77 38.47 -11.62
CA LEU A 488 57.18 38.37 -11.99
C LEU A 488 57.62 39.63 -12.76
N ARG A 489 58.90 39.98 -12.59
CA ARG A 489 59.54 41.24 -12.99
C ARG A 489 60.74 40.94 -13.91
N GLN A 490 61.35 42.00 -14.47
CA GLN A 490 62.57 42.05 -15.31
C GLN A 490 62.30 41.80 -16.81
N ASP A 491 62.93 42.50 -17.76
CA ASP A 491 63.91 43.61 -17.71
C ASP A 491 63.93 44.36 -19.09
N SER A 492 64.71 45.41 -19.42
CA SER A 492 65.77 46.20 -18.75
C SER A 492 66.02 47.52 -19.50
N THR A 493 66.66 48.52 -18.84
CA THR A 493 67.47 49.65 -19.41
C THR A 493 66.81 50.62 -20.42
N ALA A 494 66.91 51.94 -20.26
CA ALA A 494 68.12 52.73 -20.02
C ALA A 494 67.86 54.03 -19.23
#